data_AF-K1Y141-F1
#
_entry.id   AF-K1Y141-F1
#
_cell.length_a   1.000
_cell.length_b   1.000
_cell.length_c   1.000
_cell.angle_alpha   90.00
_cell.angle_beta   90.00
_cell.angle_gamma   90.00
#
_symmetry.space_group_name_H-M   'P 1'
#
loop_
_entity.id
_entity.type
_entity.pdbx_description
1 polymer ?
#
loop_
_entity_poly.entity_id
_entity_poly.type
_entity_poly.pdbx_seq_one_letter_code
_entity_poly.pdbx_strand_id
1 'polypeptide(L)'
;YTLFSEIKEEYLGWNVYAAPKYSVEPITWSFPVAGRVVYRGYFSKEGALKFAKQIEEEGNDVYVSPISAYSTLGWYNDPVLSSHLRLNEIRLAGLIIHELAHQQLYVKGDSRFNESFAVTVERAGVLRWLKSTGRDDQIGMAEKMWEQQDAANSKMLDARSRLNELYHSGIDSALMEQKKDFLLKEFTGEIGRPRFGEMNNAYFVPVNTYYSMVPKFQSMLDSLGGDFKKFYRETEVLEASPPAPKPQ
;
A
#
# COMPACT_ATOMS: atom_id res chain seq x y z
N TYR A 1 -18.26 -9.04 11.31
CA TYR A 1 -17.85 -8.03 12.30
C TYR A 1 -18.89 -7.95 13.41
N THR A 2 -18.48 -8.09 14.68
CA THR A 2 -19.39 -8.08 15.85
C THR A 2 -19.07 -6.98 16.86
N LEU A 3 -18.10 -6.11 16.56
CA LEU A 3 -17.62 -5.06 17.46
C LEU A 3 -17.56 -3.71 16.74
N PHE A 4 -17.90 -2.62 17.44
CA PHE A 4 -17.85 -1.23 17.00
C PHE A 4 -17.05 -0.42 18.04
N SER A 5 -16.21 0.50 17.59
CA SER A 5 -15.48 1.41 18.49
C SER A 5 -15.56 2.85 18.00
N GLU A 6 -15.96 3.75 18.89
CA GLU A 6 -15.99 5.19 18.64
C GLU A 6 -14.59 5.78 18.85
N ILE A 7 -14.09 6.52 17.85
CA ILE A 7 -12.83 7.26 17.93
C ILE A 7 -13.12 8.75 17.79
N LYS A 8 -12.63 9.53 18.76
CA LYS A 8 -12.85 10.99 18.87
C LYS A 8 -11.81 11.84 18.13
N GLU A 9 -10.72 11.23 17.65
CA GLU A 9 -9.64 11.93 16.95
C GLU A 9 -9.78 11.88 15.41
N GLU A 10 -9.15 12.85 14.72
CA GLU A 10 -9.18 12.96 13.25
C GLU A 10 -8.42 11.83 12.54
N TYR A 11 -7.40 11.25 13.20
CA TYR A 11 -6.58 10.15 12.70
C TYR A 11 -6.50 9.04 13.73
N LEU A 12 -6.40 7.80 13.22
CA LEU A 12 -6.43 6.59 14.03
C LEU A 12 -5.04 6.17 14.54
N GLY A 13 -4.01 6.66 13.86
CA GLY A 13 -2.61 6.36 14.11
C GLY A 13 -1.75 6.90 12.98
N TRP A 14 -0.48 6.50 12.98
CA TRP A 14 0.56 6.99 12.08
C TRP A 14 1.46 5.84 11.65
N ASN A 15 1.72 5.72 10.35
CA ASN A 15 2.68 4.78 9.81
C ASN A 15 3.99 5.51 9.48
N VAL A 16 5.10 4.94 9.92
CA VAL A 16 6.45 5.36 9.53
C VAL A 16 6.98 4.39 8.50
N TYR A 17 7.26 4.90 7.31
CA TYR A 17 7.97 4.20 6.23
C TYR A 17 9.39 4.72 6.16
N ALA A 18 10.35 3.85 5.84
CA ALA A 18 11.74 4.25 5.68
C ALA A 18 12.39 3.51 4.52
N ALA A 19 13.36 4.15 3.88
CA ALA A 19 14.19 3.57 2.84
C ALA A 19 15.61 4.14 2.92
N PRO A 20 16.66 3.37 2.60
CA PRO A 20 18.00 3.91 2.50
C PRO A 20 18.09 5.08 1.52
N LYS A 21 19.04 5.99 1.74
CA LYS A 21 19.21 7.22 0.95
C LYS A 21 19.28 6.99 -0.57
N TYR A 22 19.89 5.90 -1.00
CA TYR A 22 20.04 5.52 -2.41
C TYR A 22 19.39 4.17 -2.72
N SER A 23 18.19 3.95 -2.17
CA SER A 23 17.40 2.78 -2.50
C SER A 23 15.91 3.09 -2.42
N VAL A 24 15.15 2.51 -3.33
CA VAL A 24 13.68 2.51 -3.31
C VAL A 24 13.11 1.28 -2.59
N GLU A 25 13.98 0.41 -2.07
CA GLU A 25 13.58 -0.74 -1.26
C GLU A 25 13.38 -0.31 0.19
N PRO A 26 12.25 -0.69 0.82
CA PRO A 26 11.96 -0.26 2.17
C PRO A 26 12.86 -0.96 3.20
N ILE A 27 13.15 -0.24 4.28
CA ILE A 27 13.58 -0.85 5.53
C ILE A 27 12.40 -1.66 6.09
N THR A 28 12.66 -2.90 6.48
CA THR A 28 11.63 -3.80 7.01
C THR A 28 11.84 -4.09 8.49
N TRP A 29 10.75 -4.21 9.23
CA TRP A 29 10.75 -4.61 10.64
C TRP A 29 10.14 -5.99 10.80
N SER A 30 10.76 -6.82 11.64
CA SER A 30 10.29 -8.18 11.91
C SER A 30 9.38 -8.23 13.12
N PHE A 31 8.19 -8.81 12.94
CA PHE A 31 7.22 -9.08 14.00
C PHE A 31 6.97 -10.58 14.09
N PRO A 32 6.76 -11.16 15.30
CA PRO A 32 6.62 -12.60 15.48
C PRO A 32 5.51 -13.21 14.61
N VAL A 33 4.40 -12.48 14.55
CA VAL A 33 3.15 -12.90 13.90
C VAL A 33 3.17 -12.47 12.42
N ALA A 34 3.29 -11.17 12.13
CA ALA A 34 3.26 -10.63 10.77
C ALA A 34 4.47 -10.94 9.88
N GLY A 35 5.57 -11.42 10.45
CA GLY A 35 6.83 -11.52 9.72
C GLY A 35 7.42 -10.15 9.42
N ARG A 36 8.02 -9.98 8.24
CA ARG A 36 8.62 -8.70 7.84
C ARG A 36 7.56 -7.78 7.25
N VAL A 37 7.45 -6.59 7.80
CA VAL A 37 6.56 -5.53 7.30
C VAL A 37 7.36 -4.30 6.89
N VAL A 38 6.82 -3.53 5.96
CA VAL A 38 7.47 -2.36 5.32
C VAL A 38 7.18 -1.02 6.02
N TYR A 39 6.49 -1.06 7.16
CA TYR A 39 6.17 0.11 7.96
C TYR A 39 6.12 -0.22 9.45
N ARG A 40 6.23 0.82 10.28
CA ARG A 40 5.99 0.72 11.72
C ARG A 40 4.84 1.64 12.12
N GLY A 41 3.79 1.05 12.71
CA GLY A 41 2.59 1.77 13.15
C GLY A 41 2.73 2.35 14.57
N TYR A 42 2.10 3.49 14.80
CA TYR A 42 2.07 4.23 16.07
C TYR A 42 0.68 4.81 16.34
N PHE A 43 0.20 4.68 17.57
CA PHE A 43 -1.04 5.36 17.98
C PHE A 43 -0.83 6.85 18.25
N SER A 44 0.35 7.25 18.75
CA SER A 44 0.68 8.66 18.99
C SER A 44 1.51 9.26 17.85
N LYS A 45 1.15 10.48 17.44
CA LYS A 45 1.90 11.24 16.43
C LYS A 45 3.32 11.52 16.89
N GLU A 46 3.48 11.90 18.15
CA GLU A 46 4.77 12.23 18.77
C GLU A 46 5.69 11.01 18.77
N GLY A 47 5.13 9.81 19.03
CA GLY A 47 5.88 8.55 18.97
C GLY A 47 6.37 8.25 17.55
N ALA A 48 5.51 8.44 16.55
CA ALA A 48 5.88 8.27 15.15
C ALA A 48 6.98 9.25 14.72
N LEU A 49 6.84 10.53 15.06
CA LEU A 49 7.83 11.57 14.72
C LEU A 49 9.17 11.38 15.43
N LYS A 50 9.15 10.94 16.70
CA LYS A 50 10.39 10.63 17.44
C LYS A 50 11.15 9.48 16.78
N PHE A 51 10.44 8.43 16.38
CA PHE A 51 11.05 7.31 15.67
C PHE A 51 11.53 7.71 14.28
N ALA A 52 10.75 8.49 13.54
CA ALA A 52 11.13 9.01 12.23
C ALA A 52 12.47 9.76 12.31
N LYS A 53 12.60 10.68 13.27
CA LYS A 53 13.84 11.44 13.49
C LYS A 53 15.05 10.54 13.76
N GLN A 54 14.88 9.48 14.56
CA GLN A 54 15.97 8.54 14.81
C GLN A 54 16.43 7.87 13.50
N ILE A 55 15.50 7.44 12.67
CA ILE A 55 15.82 6.76 11.40
C ILE A 55 16.43 7.74 10.37
N GLU A 56 16.03 9.01 10.39
CA GLU A 56 16.64 10.09 9.60
C GLU A 56 18.08 10.38 10.04
N GLU A 57 18.35 10.39 11.36
CA GLU A 57 19.71 10.56 11.93
C GLU A 57 20.67 9.41 11.52
N GLU A 58 20.11 8.23 11.22
CA GLU A 58 20.84 7.09 10.64
C GLU A 58 21.10 7.24 9.12
N GLY A 59 20.66 8.34 8.51
CA GLY A 59 20.89 8.68 7.10
C GLY A 59 19.86 8.11 6.12
N ASN A 60 18.68 7.69 6.62
CA ASN A 60 17.62 7.13 5.78
C ASN A 60 16.57 8.19 5.41
N ASP A 61 15.93 7.99 4.27
CA ASP A 61 14.73 8.74 3.90
C ASP A 61 13.54 8.17 4.71
N VAL A 62 12.72 9.07 5.27
CA VAL A 62 11.54 8.68 6.08
C VAL A 62 10.29 9.40 5.60
N TYR A 63 9.16 8.68 5.62
CA TYR A 63 7.85 9.24 5.33
C TYR A 63 6.87 8.84 6.43
N VAL A 64 6.24 9.84 7.06
CA VAL A 64 5.25 9.65 8.11
C VAL A 64 3.86 9.95 7.54
N SER A 65 3.02 8.93 7.50
CA SER A 65 1.68 9.01 6.91
C SER A 65 0.61 8.83 7.99
N PRO A 66 -0.39 9.73 8.09
CA PRO A 66 -1.51 9.50 8.99
C PRO A 66 -2.40 8.36 8.46
N ILE A 67 -2.91 7.57 9.39
CA ILE A 67 -3.88 6.51 9.12
C ILE A 67 -5.28 7.11 9.28
N SER A 68 -5.92 7.45 8.17
CA SER A 68 -7.30 7.98 8.15
C SER A 68 -8.37 6.87 8.26
N ALA A 69 -8.02 5.65 7.88
CA ALA A 69 -8.82 4.43 8.01
C ALA A 69 -7.89 3.26 8.34
N TYR A 70 -8.19 2.49 9.38
CA TYR A 70 -7.38 1.33 9.78
C TYR A 70 -7.66 0.19 8.80
N SER A 71 -6.59 -0.40 8.27
CA SER A 71 -6.52 -1.77 7.77
C SER A 71 -5.38 -2.41 8.57
N THR A 72 -5.70 -3.25 9.55
CA THR A 72 -4.75 -3.78 10.55
C THR A 72 -4.00 -5.02 10.07
N LEU A 73 -3.97 -5.27 8.76
CA LEU A 73 -3.38 -6.47 8.19
C LEU A 73 -4.01 -7.77 8.76
N GLY A 74 -5.30 -7.75 9.13
CA GLY A 74 -6.05 -8.96 9.51
C GLY A 74 -5.60 -9.70 10.79
N TRP A 75 -4.75 -9.14 11.65
CA TRP A 75 -4.21 -9.87 12.81
C TRP A 75 -5.06 -9.86 14.08
N TYR A 76 -6.04 -8.96 14.18
CA TYR A 76 -6.99 -8.91 15.29
C TYR A 76 -8.43 -8.81 14.78
N ASN A 77 -9.37 -9.20 15.65
CA ASN A 77 -10.81 -9.03 15.46
C ASN A 77 -11.17 -7.55 15.52
N ASP A 78 -10.73 -6.77 14.54
CA ASP A 78 -10.81 -5.31 14.65
C ASP A 78 -12.21 -4.79 14.34
N PRO A 79 -12.75 -3.91 15.21
CA PRO A 79 -14.08 -3.36 15.05
C PRO A 79 -14.17 -2.40 13.87
N VAL A 80 -15.36 -2.25 13.28
CA VAL A 80 -15.63 -1.14 12.36
C VAL A 80 -15.52 0.16 13.15
N LEU A 81 -14.51 0.99 12.85
CA LEU A 81 -14.29 2.28 13.52
C LEU A 81 -15.24 3.38 13.00
N SER A 82 -15.59 4.34 13.86
CA SER A 82 -16.45 5.47 13.50
C SER A 82 -15.92 6.35 12.36
N SER A 83 -14.61 6.42 12.14
CA SER A 83 -14.01 7.12 10.98
C SER A 83 -14.35 6.44 9.65
N HIS A 84 -14.59 5.12 9.64
CA HIS A 84 -15.04 4.39 8.45
C HIS A 84 -16.47 4.73 8.07
N LEU A 85 -17.30 5.21 9.01
CA LEU A 85 -18.66 5.68 8.72
C LEU A 85 -18.68 7.04 8.00
N ARG A 86 -17.53 7.73 7.89
CA ARG A 86 -17.36 8.92 7.04
C ARG A 86 -16.99 8.57 5.60
N LEU A 87 -16.65 7.31 5.32
CA LEU A 87 -16.42 6.82 3.97
C LEU A 87 -17.77 6.65 3.26
N ASN A 88 -17.80 6.84 1.94
CA ASN A 88 -18.97 6.43 1.16
C ASN A 88 -19.13 4.89 1.22
N GLU A 89 -20.34 4.40 0.99
CA GLU A 89 -20.65 2.97 1.16
C GLU A 89 -19.75 2.04 0.33
N ILE A 90 -19.35 2.48 -0.87
CA ILE A 90 -18.44 1.74 -1.77
C ILE A 90 -17.08 1.51 -1.09
N ARG A 91 -16.51 2.56 -0.49
CA ARG A 91 -15.22 2.48 0.23
C ARG A 91 -15.32 1.68 1.51
N LEU A 92 -16.44 1.75 2.23
CA LEU A 92 -16.66 0.94 3.43
C LEU A 92 -16.78 -0.55 3.07
N ALA A 93 -17.56 -0.88 2.04
CA ALA A 93 -17.64 -2.24 1.52
C ALA A 93 -16.28 -2.73 1.04
N GLY A 94 -15.52 -1.88 0.35
CA GLY A 94 -14.18 -2.19 -0.11
C GLY A 94 -13.23 -2.56 1.03
N LEU A 95 -13.16 -1.72 2.06
CA LEU A 95 -12.36 -1.99 3.25
C LEU A 95 -12.74 -3.31 3.92
N ILE A 96 -14.04 -3.56 4.12
CA ILE A 96 -14.52 -4.82 4.70
C ILE A 96 -14.05 -6.03 3.88
N ILE A 97 -14.12 -5.93 2.55
CA ILE A 97 -13.71 -7.01 1.65
C ILE A 97 -12.20 -7.18 1.64
N HIS A 98 -11.42 -6.09 1.71
CA HIS A 98 -9.96 -6.10 1.82
C HIS A 98 -9.51 -6.88 3.05
N GLU A 99 -10.07 -6.57 4.22
CA GLU A 99 -9.75 -7.30 5.46
C GLU A 99 -10.15 -8.79 5.40
N LEU A 100 -11.31 -9.09 4.81
CA LEU A 100 -11.73 -10.48 4.59
C LEU A 100 -10.78 -11.21 3.63
N ALA A 101 -10.17 -10.51 2.66
CA ALA A 101 -9.19 -11.11 1.76
C ALA A 101 -7.95 -11.59 2.53
N HIS A 102 -7.45 -10.79 3.48
CA HIS A 102 -6.34 -11.18 4.35
C HIS A 102 -6.66 -12.38 5.23
N GLN A 103 -7.92 -12.53 5.68
CA GLN A 103 -8.33 -13.71 6.45
C GLN A 103 -8.33 -14.99 5.61
N GLN A 104 -8.50 -14.88 4.29
CA GLN A 104 -8.49 -16.02 3.39
C GLN A 104 -7.07 -16.38 2.92
N LEU A 105 -6.24 -15.39 2.59
CA LEU A 105 -4.86 -15.61 2.14
C LEU A 105 -3.92 -14.54 2.68
N TYR A 106 -2.83 -14.99 3.31
CA TYR A 106 -1.77 -14.13 3.81
C TYR A 106 -0.40 -14.83 3.70
N VAL A 107 0.50 -14.23 2.95
CA VAL A 107 1.87 -14.70 2.72
C VAL A 107 2.83 -14.02 3.69
N LYS A 108 3.42 -14.79 4.60
CA LYS A 108 4.29 -14.24 5.65
C LYS A 108 5.50 -13.52 5.06
N GLY A 109 5.63 -12.22 5.37
CA GLY A 109 6.80 -11.41 4.99
C GLY A 109 6.79 -10.89 3.54
N ASP A 110 5.67 -10.97 2.82
CA ASP A 110 5.49 -10.35 1.51
C ASP A 110 4.31 -9.35 1.53
N SER A 111 4.54 -8.18 2.12
CA SER A 111 3.52 -7.11 2.17
C SER A 111 3.06 -6.68 0.78
N ARG A 112 3.94 -6.72 -0.23
CA ARG A 112 3.58 -6.29 -1.58
C ARG A 112 2.58 -7.26 -2.21
N PHE A 113 2.81 -8.57 -2.05
CA PHE A 113 1.85 -9.60 -2.44
C PHE A 113 0.53 -9.41 -1.69
N ASN A 114 0.57 -9.36 -0.37
CA ASN A 114 -0.63 -9.36 0.48
C ASN A 114 -1.54 -8.16 0.21
N GLU A 115 -0.98 -6.94 0.15
CA GLU A 115 -1.79 -5.74 -0.06
C GLU A 115 -2.33 -5.67 -1.49
N SER A 116 -1.50 -5.95 -2.49
CA SER A 116 -1.96 -5.91 -3.89
C SER A 116 -3.01 -6.99 -4.18
N PHE A 117 -2.88 -8.16 -3.54
CA PHE A 117 -3.88 -9.21 -3.59
C PHE A 117 -5.20 -8.74 -2.98
N ALA A 118 -5.16 -8.20 -1.76
CA ALA A 118 -6.33 -7.74 -1.05
C ALA A 118 -7.03 -6.57 -1.78
N VAL A 119 -6.29 -5.63 -2.38
CA VAL A 119 -6.85 -4.57 -3.24
C VAL A 119 -7.57 -5.16 -4.47
N THR A 120 -7.04 -6.23 -5.06
CA THR A 120 -7.69 -6.87 -6.22
C THR A 120 -9.00 -7.55 -5.80
N VAL A 121 -8.99 -8.26 -4.68
CA VAL A 121 -10.19 -8.89 -4.09
C VAL A 121 -11.22 -7.85 -3.67
N GLU A 122 -10.78 -6.75 -3.07
CA GLU A 122 -11.59 -5.57 -2.73
C GLU A 122 -12.36 -5.08 -3.96
N ARG A 123 -11.64 -4.72 -5.04
CA ARG A 123 -12.26 -4.11 -6.22
C ARG A 123 -13.29 -5.04 -6.85
N ALA A 124 -12.90 -6.29 -7.11
CA ALA A 124 -13.80 -7.26 -7.71
C ALA A 124 -14.96 -7.65 -6.77
N GLY A 125 -14.73 -7.68 -5.46
CA GLY A 125 -15.74 -7.97 -4.46
C GLY A 125 -16.77 -6.86 -4.34
N VAL A 126 -16.35 -5.59 -4.38
CA VAL A 126 -17.24 -4.42 -4.39
C VAL A 126 -18.15 -4.47 -5.61
N LEU A 127 -17.61 -4.76 -6.80
CA LEU A 127 -18.43 -4.89 -8.02
C LEU A 127 -19.48 -6.00 -7.90
N ARG A 128 -19.11 -7.15 -7.34
CA ARG A 128 -20.04 -8.27 -7.08
C ARG A 128 -21.11 -7.89 -6.06
N TRP A 129 -20.71 -7.20 -4.99
CA TRP A 129 -21.62 -6.73 -3.94
C TRP A 129 -22.64 -5.73 -4.50
N LEU A 130 -22.21 -4.74 -5.28
CA LEU A 130 -23.09 -3.78 -5.95
C LEU A 130 -24.13 -4.49 -6.83
N LYS A 131 -23.71 -5.43 -7.69
CA LYS A 131 -24.62 -6.23 -8.51
C LYS A 131 -25.60 -7.06 -7.67
N SER A 132 -25.11 -7.73 -6.63
CA SER A 132 -25.95 -8.58 -5.76
C SER A 132 -27.00 -7.80 -4.97
N THR A 133 -26.82 -6.48 -4.86
CA THR A 133 -27.72 -5.57 -4.13
C THR A 133 -28.52 -4.65 -5.05
N GLY A 134 -28.48 -4.89 -6.37
CA GLY A 134 -29.24 -4.13 -7.37
C GLY A 134 -28.79 -2.68 -7.54
N ARG A 135 -27.51 -2.39 -7.25
CA ARG A 135 -26.88 -1.05 -7.34
C ARG A 135 -25.94 -0.93 -8.52
N ASP A 136 -26.35 -1.49 -9.67
CA ASP A 136 -25.60 -1.48 -10.92
C ASP A 136 -25.29 -0.04 -11.40
N ASP A 137 -26.13 0.92 -11.04
CA ASP A 137 -25.95 2.36 -11.29
C ASP A 137 -24.69 2.94 -10.64
N GLN A 138 -24.18 2.32 -9.56
CA GLN A 138 -22.98 2.76 -8.84
C GLN A 138 -21.68 2.15 -9.38
N ILE A 139 -21.74 1.14 -10.26
CA ILE A 139 -20.55 0.44 -10.79
C ILE A 139 -19.62 1.42 -11.52
N GLY A 140 -20.17 2.23 -12.43
CA GLY A 140 -19.37 3.17 -13.20
C GLY A 140 -18.70 4.25 -12.33
N MET A 141 -19.31 4.60 -11.19
CA MET A 141 -18.68 5.50 -10.21
C MET A 141 -17.48 4.84 -9.52
N ALA A 142 -17.60 3.57 -9.10
CA ALA A 142 -16.52 2.82 -8.48
C ALA A 142 -15.34 2.63 -9.45
N GLU A 143 -15.63 2.18 -10.68
CA GLU A 143 -14.61 1.96 -11.72
C GLU A 143 -13.86 3.25 -12.06
N LYS A 144 -14.58 4.37 -12.24
CA LYS A 144 -13.96 5.67 -12.50
C LYS A 144 -13.08 6.15 -11.34
N MET A 145 -13.49 5.90 -10.09
CA MET A 145 -12.67 6.21 -8.92
C MET A 145 -11.35 5.43 -8.93
N TRP A 146 -11.40 4.13 -9.25
CA TRP A 146 -10.19 3.30 -9.32
C TRP A 146 -9.33 3.63 -10.54
N GLU A 147 -9.91 3.96 -11.69
CA GLU A 147 -9.17 4.41 -12.87
C GLU A 147 -8.34 5.67 -12.57
N GLN A 148 -8.95 6.66 -11.90
CA GLN A 148 -8.23 7.87 -11.47
C GLN A 148 -7.12 7.56 -10.46
N GLN A 149 -7.38 6.64 -9.53
CA GLN A 149 -6.40 6.18 -8.56
C GLN A 149 -5.23 5.47 -9.25
N ASP A 150 -5.50 4.59 -10.21
CA ASP A 150 -4.48 3.83 -10.95
C ASP A 150 -3.64 4.74 -11.83
N ALA A 151 -4.25 5.75 -12.46
CA ALA A 151 -3.53 6.77 -13.21
C ALA A 151 -2.57 7.57 -12.31
N ALA A 152 -2.98 7.92 -11.10
CA ALA A 152 -2.12 8.60 -10.13
C ALA A 152 -1.00 7.66 -9.61
N ASN A 153 -1.35 6.43 -9.25
CA ASN A 153 -0.40 5.43 -8.77
C ASN A 153 0.65 5.08 -9.83
N SER A 154 0.25 4.99 -11.10
CA SER A 154 1.16 4.71 -12.22
C SER A 154 2.27 5.75 -12.31
N LYS A 155 1.96 7.05 -12.17
CA LYS A 155 2.98 8.12 -12.12
C LYS A 155 3.95 7.96 -10.95
N MET A 156 3.44 7.57 -9.77
CA MET A 156 4.30 7.34 -8.61
C MET A 156 5.19 6.10 -8.77
N LEU A 157 4.68 5.03 -9.40
CA LEU A 157 5.45 3.82 -9.69
C LEU A 157 6.52 4.08 -10.76
N ASP A 158 6.21 4.89 -11.78
CA ASP A 158 7.19 5.33 -12.78
C ASP A 158 8.31 6.17 -12.14
N ALA A 159 7.96 7.17 -11.34
CA ALA A 159 8.93 7.95 -10.57
C ALA A 159 9.84 7.08 -9.70
N ARG A 160 9.26 6.08 -9.02
CA ARG A 160 10.03 5.08 -8.27
C ARG A 160 10.96 4.27 -9.18
N SER A 161 10.51 3.84 -10.36
CA SER A 161 11.33 3.10 -11.33
C SER A 161 12.53 3.93 -11.78
N ARG A 162 12.33 5.21 -12.10
CA ARG A 162 13.38 6.14 -12.50
C ARG A 162 14.42 6.37 -11.39
N LEU A 163 14.00 6.43 -10.13
CA LEU A 163 14.93 6.44 -8.99
C LEU A 163 15.69 5.12 -8.86
N ASN A 164 15.02 3.99 -9.07
CA ASN A 164 15.67 2.69 -9.03
C ASN A 164 16.76 2.57 -10.10
N GLU A 165 16.48 2.99 -11.33
CA GLU A 165 17.46 3.05 -12.43
C GLU A 165 18.63 3.96 -12.09
N LEU A 166 18.36 5.14 -11.51
CA LEU A 166 19.40 6.05 -11.05
C LEU A 166 20.32 5.37 -10.02
N TYR A 167 19.75 4.71 -9.00
CA TYR A 167 20.54 4.06 -7.95
C TYR A 167 21.36 2.86 -8.44
N HIS A 168 20.97 2.22 -9.55
CA HIS A 168 21.72 1.12 -10.17
C HIS A 168 22.65 1.58 -11.31
N SER A 169 22.77 2.89 -11.56
CA SER A 169 23.57 3.41 -12.67
C SER A 169 25.09 3.37 -12.46
N GLY A 170 25.56 3.11 -11.23
CA GLY A 170 26.99 3.02 -10.89
C GLY A 170 27.73 4.36 -10.89
N ILE A 171 27.01 5.49 -10.91
CA ILE A 171 27.61 6.83 -10.84
C ILE A 171 28.14 7.15 -9.43
N ASP A 172 29.06 8.12 -9.35
CA ASP A 172 29.60 8.60 -8.08
C ASP A 172 28.52 9.20 -7.16
N SER A 173 28.75 9.09 -5.85
CA SER A 173 27.86 9.55 -4.79
C SER A 173 27.49 11.04 -4.87
N ALA A 174 28.40 11.93 -5.27
CA ALA A 174 28.10 13.36 -5.39
C ALA A 174 27.14 13.63 -6.57
N LEU A 175 27.35 12.94 -7.69
CA LEU A 175 26.47 13.02 -8.85
C LEU A 175 25.12 12.33 -8.61
N MET A 176 25.13 11.23 -7.82
CA MET A 176 23.93 10.53 -7.36
C MET A 176 23.00 11.46 -6.58
N GLU A 177 23.55 12.21 -5.62
CA GLU A 177 22.79 13.17 -4.83
C GLU A 177 22.16 14.25 -5.73
N GLN A 178 22.96 14.86 -6.62
CA GLN A 178 22.48 15.90 -7.51
C GLN A 178 21.34 15.42 -8.42
N LYS A 179 21.48 14.21 -8.99
CA LYS A 179 20.44 13.63 -9.86
C LYS A 179 19.22 13.19 -9.08
N LYS A 180 19.38 12.64 -7.86
CA LYS A 180 18.27 12.32 -6.97
C LYS A 180 17.45 13.57 -6.67
N ASP A 181 18.10 14.65 -6.24
CA ASP A 181 17.43 15.91 -5.91
C ASP A 181 16.70 16.52 -7.10
N PHE A 182 17.30 16.44 -8.30
CA PHE A 182 16.67 16.88 -9.54
C PHE A 182 15.39 16.08 -9.82
N LEU A 183 15.47 14.75 -9.78
CA LEU A 183 14.33 13.87 -10.02
C LEU A 183 13.21 14.09 -8.99
N LEU A 184 13.53 14.18 -7.70
CA LEU A 184 12.52 14.41 -6.66
C LEU A 184 11.78 15.76 -6.85
N LYS A 185 12.48 16.80 -7.31
CA LYS A 185 11.86 18.09 -7.68
C LYS A 185 10.96 17.96 -8.91
N GLU A 186 11.41 17.22 -9.92
CA GLU A 186 10.62 16.94 -11.13
C GLU A 186 9.32 16.20 -10.78
N PHE A 187 9.42 15.10 -10.04
CA PHE A 187 8.28 14.31 -9.59
C PHE A 187 7.30 15.12 -8.72
N THR A 188 7.82 16.03 -7.89
CA THR A 188 6.99 16.94 -7.12
C THR A 188 6.12 17.84 -8.02
N GLY A 189 6.64 18.24 -9.19
CA GLY A 189 5.88 18.97 -10.20
C GLY A 189 4.84 18.13 -10.93
N GLU A 190 5.14 16.86 -11.20
CA GLU A 190 4.28 15.95 -11.98
C GLU A 190 3.17 15.28 -11.16
N ILE A 191 3.50 14.86 -9.94
CA ILE A 191 2.63 14.11 -9.02
C ILE A 191 1.96 15.06 -8.02
N GLY A 192 2.60 16.18 -7.71
CA GLY A 192 2.22 17.08 -6.64
C GLY A 192 3.01 16.85 -5.35
N ARG A 193 2.97 17.84 -4.47
CA ARG A 193 3.67 17.78 -3.17
C ARG A 193 2.97 16.78 -2.23
N PRO A 194 3.73 15.97 -1.48
CA PRO A 194 3.16 15.21 -0.36
C PRO A 194 2.42 16.15 0.60
N ARG A 195 1.30 15.67 1.14
CA ARG A 195 0.54 16.43 2.15
C ARG A 195 1.32 16.63 3.45
N PHE A 196 2.24 15.71 3.76
CA PHE A 196 3.09 15.72 4.95
C PHE A 196 4.53 15.44 4.54
N GLY A 197 5.48 16.20 5.09
CA GLY A 197 6.90 16.05 4.78
C GLY A 197 7.26 16.43 3.34
N GLU A 198 8.38 15.90 2.87
CA GLU A 198 8.91 16.13 1.52
C GLU A 198 8.90 14.83 0.71
N MET A 199 9.03 14.96 -0.62
CA MET A 199 9.13 13.80 -1.50
C MET A 199 10.51 13.18 -1.38
N ASN A 200 10.56 11.89 -1.06
CA ASN A 200 11.79 11.12 -0.87
C ASN A 200 11.54 9.63 -1.19
N ASN A 201 12.53 8.76 -1.01
CA ASN A 201 12.38 7.33 -1.33
C ASN A 201 11.25 6.66 -0.54
N ALA A 202 11.11 6.98 0.76
CA ALA A 202 10.11 6.39 1.63
C ALA A 202 8.67 6.77 1.22
N TYR A 203 8.47 7.91 0.55
CA TYR A 203 7.17 8.33 0.02
C TYR A 203 6.57 7.34 -1.00
N PHE A 204 7.41 6.61 -1.73
CA PHE A 204 6.98 5.65 -2.74
C PHE A 204 6.74 4.23 -2.19
N VAL A 205 7.07 3.97 -0.93
CA VAL A 205 6.88 2.64 -0.31
C VAL A 205 5.42 2.21 -0.28
N PRO A 206 4.44 3.05 0.14
CA PRO A 206 3.05 2.65 0.21
C PRO A 206 2.48 2.29 -1.18
N VAL A 207 2.69 3.15 -2.19
CA VAL A 207 2.12 2.89 -3.53
C VAL A 207 2.67 1.60 -4.14
N ASN A 208 3.97 1.34 -3.94
CA ASN A 208 4.60 0.11 -4.39
C ASN A 208 4.05 -1.12 -3.65
N THR A 209 3.76 -0.98 -2.36
CA THR A 209 3.23 -2.08 -1.54
C THR A 209 1.80 -2.45 -1.95
N TYR A 210 0.92 -1.45 -2.08
CA TYR A 210 -0.51 -1.69 -2.28
C TYR A 210 -0.92 -1.90 -3.74
N TYR A 211 -0.20 -1.32 -4.72
CA TYR A 211 -0.72 -1.22 -6.07
C TYR A 211 0.17 -1.83 -7.16
N SER A 212 1.44 -2.14 -6.88
CA SER A 212 2.37 -2.59 -7.93
C SER A 212 2.00 -3.93 -8.56
N MET A 213 1.35 -4.85 -7.81
CA MET A 213 0.94 -6.15 -8.33
C MET A 213 -0.55 -6.23 -8.68
N VAL A 214 -1.33 -5.18 -8.45
CA VAL A 214 -2.77 -5.15 -8.77
C VAL A 214 -3.03 -5.45 -10.26
N PRO A 215 -2.30 -4.88 -11.24
CA PRO A 215 -2.51 -5.23 -12.64
C PRO A 215 -2.29 -6.72 -12.94
N LYS A 216 -1.31 -7.34 -12.27
CA LYS A 216 -1.00 -8.77 -12.43
C LYS A 216 -2.12 -9.65 -11.85
N PHE A 217 -2.57 -9.35 -10.63
CA PHE A 217 -3.66 -10.08 -9.99
C PHE A 217 -5.00 -9.88 -10.70
N GLN A 218 -5.30 -8.66 -11.15
CA GLN A 218 -6.50 -8.37 -11.93
C GLN A 218 -6.50 -9.16 -13.25
N SER A 219 -5.39 -9.15 -13.99
CA SER A 219 -5.26 -9.94 -15.22
C SER A 219 -5.46 -11.44 -14.98
N MET A 220 -4.92 -11.96 -13.87
CA MET A 220 -5.15 -13.35 -13.47
C MET A 220 -6.63 -13.61 -13.18
N LEU A 221 -7.28 -12.78 -12.37
CA LEU A 221 -8.71 -12.92 -12.04
C LEU A 221 -9.58 -12.87 -13.32
N ASP A 222 -9.29 -11.95 -14.23
CA ASP A 222 -10.02 -11.81 -15.50
C ASP A 222 -9.84 -13.05 -16.38
N SER A 223 -8.62 -13.60 -16.45
CA SER A 223 -8.35 -14.84 -17.20
C SER A 223 -9.13 -16.05 -16.68
N LEU A 224 -9.53 -16.01 -15.41
CA LEU A 224 -10.33 -17.04 -14.74
C LEU A 224 -11.84 -16.75 -14.85
N GLY A 225 -12.25 -15.78 -15.67
CA GLY A 225 -13.64 -15.37 -15.83
C GLY A 225 -14.19 -14.68 -14.59
N GLY A 226 -13.31 -14.07 -13.79
CA GLY A 226 -13.66 -13.48 -12.51
C GLY A 226 -13.97 -14.51 -11.41
N ASP A 227 -13.67 -15.80 -11.56
CA ASP A 227 -13.98 -16.84 -10.56
C ASP A 227 -13.03 -16.77 -9.35
N PHE A 228 -13.54 -16.27 -8.22
CA PHE A 228 -12.77 -16.15 -6.98
C PHE A 228 -12.23 -17.50 -6.49
N LYS A 229 -12.99 -18.60 -6.58
CA LYS A 229 -12.52 -19.89 -6.06
C LYS A 229 -11.29 -20.38 -6.82
N LYS A 230 -11.27 -20.17 -8.15
CA LYS A 230 -10.09 -20.45 -8.98
C LYS A 230 -8.97 -19.47 -8.67
N PHE A 231 -9.29 -18.18 -8.55
CA PHE A 231 -8.31 -17.14 -8.27
C PHE A 231 -7.55 -17.40 -6.96
N TYR A 232 -8.26 -17.66 -5.85
CA TYR A 232 -7.64 -18.02 -4.56
C TYR A 232 -6.69 -19.21 -4.70
N ARG A 233 -7.14 -20.29 -5.38
CA ARG A 233 -6.32 -21.48 -5.63
C ARG A 233 -5.05 -21.16 -6.42
N GLU A 234 -5.14 -20.40 -7.50
CA GLU A 234 -3.97 -20.04 -8.31
C GLU A 234 -3.01 -19.12 -7.53
N THR A 235 -3.53 -18.21 -6.70
CA THR A 235 -2.70 -17.33 -5.86
C THR A 235 -2.00 -18.06 -4.72
N GLU A 236 -2.63 -19.10 -4.14
CA GLU A 236 -1.99 -19.99 -3.16
C GLU A 236 -0.84 -20.79 -3.79
N VAL A 237 -0.97 -21.22 -5.05
CA VAL A 237 0.13 -21.91 -5.76
C VAL A 237 1.31 -20.95 -6.02
N LEU A 238 1.04 -19.67 -6.28
CA LEU A 238 2.09 -18.66 -6.42
C LEU A 238 2.87 -18.42 -5.12
N GLU A 239 2.23 -18.55 -3.95
CA GLU A 239 2.91 -18.53 -2.65
C GLU A 239 3.91 -19.69 -2.53
N ALA A 240 3.49 -20.91 -2.91
CA ALA A 240 4.31 -22.11 -2.76
C ALA A 240 5.57 -22.13 -3.66
N SER A 241 5.69 -21.17 -4.59
CA SER A 241 6.88 -21.00 -5.44
C SER A 241 7.89 -20.07 -4.75
N PRO A 242 9.18 -20.43 -4.65
CA PRO A 242 10.17 -19.59 -3.97
C PRO A 242 10.26 -18.21 -4.64
N PRO A 243 10.42 -17.13 -3.85
CA PRO A 243 10.58 -15.79 -4.41
C PRO A 243 11.80 -15.76 -5.33
N ALA A 244 11.67 -15.06 -6.46
CA ALA A 244 12.79 -14.84 -7.37
C ALA A 244 13.99 -14.28 -6.57
N PRO A 245 15.22 -14.77 -6.82
CA PRO A 245 16.40 -14.26 -6.14
C PRO A 245 16.49 -12.75 -6.36
N LYS A 246 16.82 -12.01 -5.31
CA LYS A 246 17.13 -10.58 -5.43
C LYS A 246 18.28 -10.43 -6.44
N PRO A 247 18.22 -9.46 -7.37
CA PRO A 247 19.40 -9.09 -8.12
C PRO A 247 20.52 -8.73 -7.13
N GLN A 248 21.72 -9.28 -7.38
CA GLN A 248 22.94 -9.00 -6.60
C GLN A 248 23.42 -7.57 -6.84
#